data_AF-A0A845DKR8-F1
#
_entry.id   AF-A0A845DKR8-F1
#
_cell.length_a   1.000
_cell.length_b   1.000
_cell.length_c   1.000
_cell.angle_alpha   90.00
_cell.angle_beta   90.00
_cell.angle_gamma   90.00
#
_symmetry.space_group_name_H-M   'P 1'
#
loop_
_entity.id
_entity.type
_entity.pdbx_description
1 polymer ?
#
loop_
_entity_poly.entity_id
_entity_poly.type
_entity_poly.pdbx_seq_one_letter_code
_entity_poly.pdbx_strand_id
1 'polypeptide(L)' 'KARLEGLNPSGVLSRGYSIVQKSDGAVVSAPGQTSIGERLQVRSAGGAYPVQRESD' A
#
# COMPACT_ATOMS: atom_id res chain seq x y z
N LYS A 1 -2.45 -15.27 7.19
CA LYS A 1 -2.49 -13.81 7.48
C LYS A 1 -1.13 -13.38 7.99
N ALA A 2 -0.22 -12.93 7.13
CA ALA A 2 1.05 -12.36 7.55
C ALA A 2 0.77 -10.93 8.04
N ARG A 3 0.71 -10.75 9.37
CA ARG A 3 0.69 -9.44 9.99
C ARG A 3 2.09 -8.87 9.83
N LEU A 4 2.20 -7.65 9.29
CA LEU A 4 3.45 -6.89 9.29
C LEU A 4 3.83 -6.53 10.73
N GLU A 5 4.32 -7.51 11.49
CA GLU A 5 4.92 -7.31 12.82
C GLU A 5 6.46 -7.18 12.72
N GLY A 6 7.04 -7.20 11.51
CA GLY A 6 8.49 -7.30 11.31
C GLY A 6 9.26 -6.00 11.09
N LEU A 7 8.61 -4.89 10.76
CA LEU A 7 9.27 -3.59 10.60
C LEU A 7 8.27 -2.55 11.05
N ASN A 8 8.59 -1.79 12.10
CA ASN A 8 7.74 -0.74 12.65
C ASN A 8 7.19 0.13 11.50
N PRO A 9 5.93 -0.05 11.05
CA PRO A 9 5.45 0.58 9.83
C PRO A 9 5.45 2.10 9.96
N SER A 10 5.30 2.60 11.19
CA SER A 10 5.44 4.02 11.52
C SER A 10 6.79 4.58 11.10
N GLY A 11 7.90 3.84 11.28
CA GLY A 11 9.24 4.27 10.91
C GLY A 11 9.46 4.37 9.39
N VAL A 12 8.71 3.61 8.60
CA VAL A 12 8.71 3.71 7.12
C VAL A 12 7.91 4.94 6.70
N LEU A 13 6.73 5.14 7.28
CA LEU A 13 5.87 6.29 6.98
C LEU A 13 6.54 7.62 7.36
N SER A 14 7.22 7.68 8.51
CA SER A 14 7.95 8.89 8.96
C SER A 14 9.12 9.27 8.07
N ARG A 15 9.63 8.35 7.24
CA ARG A 15 10.70 8.64 6.26
C ARG A 15 10.17 9.20 4.94
N GLY A 16 8.86 9.41 4.82
CA GLY A 16 8.22 9.92 3.62
C GLY A 16 7.79 8.84 2.62
N TYR A 17 7.89 7.55 2.98
CA TYR A 17 7.36 6.46 2.16
C TYR A 17 5.89 6.21 2.46
N SER A 18 5.22 5.57 1.49
CA SER A 18 3.83 5.14 1.60
C SER A 18 3.72 3.63 1.41
N ILE A 19 2.73 3.01 2.03
CA ILE A 19 2.41 1.59 1.85
C ILE A 19 1.15 1.49 0.99
N VAL A 20 1.22 0.72 -0.09
CA VAL A 20 0.06 0.43 -0.96
C VAL A 20 -0.53 -0.92 -0.56
N GLN A 21 -1.84 -0.96 -0.40
CA GLN A 21 -2.59 -2.16 -0.03
C GLN A 21 -3.77 -2.39 -0.97
N LYS A 22 -4.11 -3.64 -1.18
CA LYS A 22 -5.38 -4.05 -1.78
C LYS A 22 -6.55 -3.81 -0.82
N SER A 23 -7.77 -3.93 -1.32
CA SER A 23 -9.00 -3.82 -0.52
C SER A 23 -9.09 -4.82 0.62
N ASP A 24 -8.45 -5.99 0.48
CA ASP A 24 -8.36 -7.03 1.52
C ASP A 24 -7.24 -6.77 2.56
N GLY A 25 -6.48 -5.68 2.40
CA GLY A 25 -5.38 -5.29 3.27
C GLY A 25 -4.02 -5.92 2.91
N ALA A 26 -3.93 -6.75 1.86
CA ALA A 26 -2.66 -7.29 1.38
C ALA A 26 -1.77 -6.16 0.85
N VAL A 27 -0.50 -6.13 1.26
CA VAL A 27 0.47 -5.14 0.77
C VAL A 27 0.90 -5.48 -0.64
N VAL A 28 0.91 -4.47 -1.51
CA VAL A 28 1.44 -4.56 -2.87
C VAL A 28 2.95 -4.33 -2.81
N SER A 29 3.72 -5.35 -3.17
CA SER A 29 5.18 -5.31 -3.24
C SER A 29 5.72 -5.41 -4.67
N ALA A 30 4.89 -5.81 -5.64
CA ALA A 30 5.26 -5.88 -7.05
C ALA A 30 4.09 -5.44 -7.95
N PRO A 31 4.32 -4.74 -9.07
CA PRO A 31 3.25 -4.25 -9.95
C PRO A 31 2.30 -5.34 -10.45
N GLY A 32 2.82 -6.52 -10.78
CA GLY A 32 2.03 -7.67 -11.26
C GLY A 32 1.08 -8.28 -10.22
N GLN A 33 1.10 -7.80 -8.97
CA GLN A 33 0.10 -8.18 -7.97
C GLN A 33 -1.21 -7.40 -8.14
N THR A 34 -1.25 -6.38 -8.99
CA THR A 34 -2.42 -5.50 -9.18
C THR A 34 -2.90 -5.56 -10.63
N SER A 35 -4.18 -5.30 -10.85
CA SER A 35 -4.82 -5.25 -12.17
C SER A 35 -5.10 -3.80 -12.58
N ILE A 36 -5.13 -3.53 -13.89
CA ILE A 36 -5.56 -2.23 -14.41
C ILE A 36 -7.00 -1.94 -13.96
N GLY A 37 -7.26 -0.72 -13.52
CA GLY A 37 -8.53 -0.29 -12.96
C GLY A 37 -8.78 -0.71 -11.51
N GLU A 38 -7.90 -1.52 -10.91
CA GLU A 38 -8.04 -1.97 -9.52
C GLU A 38 -7.90 -0.78 -8.56
N ARG A 39 -8.84 -0.69 -7.60
CA ARG A 39 -8.80 0.31 -6.53
C ARG A 39 -7.93 -0.19 -5.38
N LEU A 40 -6.94 0.61 -5.02
CA LEU A 40 -5.98 0.33 -3.95
C LEU A 40 -6.08 1.41 -2.87
N GLN A 41 -5.55 1.10 -1.68
CA GLN A 41 -5.44 2.03 -0.57
C GLN A 41 -3.97 2.38 -0.34
N VAL A 42 -3.65 3.67 -0.33
CA VAL A 42 -2.33 4.16 0.09
C VAL A 42 -2.41 4.63 1.52
N ARG A 43 -1.42 4.25 2.34
CA ARG A 43 -1.21 4.76 3.69
C ARG A 43 0.10 5.55 3.75
N SER A 44 0.02 6.76 4.27
CA SER A 44 1.12 7.71 4.45
C SER A 44 1.10 8.23 5.90
N ALA A 45 2.14 8.97 6.32
CA ALA A 45 2.19 9.53 7.67
C ALA A 45 0.98 10.43 8.03
N GLY A 46 0.42 11.14 7.04
CA GLY A 46 -0.71 12.05 7.24
C GLY A 46 -2.11 11.42 7.10
N GLY A 47 -2.20 10.10 6.85
CA GLY A 47 -3.48 9.42 6.66
C GLY A 47 -3.47 8.46 5.47
N ALA A 48 -4.66 8.14 4.97
CA ALA A 48 -4.82 7.18 3.90
C ALA A 48 -5.77 7.71 2.81
N TYR A 49 -5.50 7.36 1.56
CA TYR A 49 -6.29 7.78 0.41
C TYR A 49 -6.38 6.66 -0.64
N PRO A 50 -7.48 6.58 -1.39
CA PRO A 50 -7.63 5.62 -2.46
C PRO A 50 -6.84 6.04 -3.71
N VAL A 51 -6.35 5.05 -4.46
CA VAL A 51 -5.76 5.24 -5.80
C VAL A 51 -6.31 4.18 -6.74
N GLN A 52 -6.13 4.38 -8.04
CA GLN A 52 -6.47 3.40 -9.07
C GLN A 52 -5.23 3.06 -9.88
N ARG A 53 -5.02 1.78 -10.19
CA ARG A 53 -3.95 1.37 -11.10
C ARG A 53 -4.32 1.74 -12.53
N GLU A 54 -3.59 2.67 -13.12
CA GLU A 54 -3.68 2.98 -14.55
C GLU A 54 -2.81 2.00 -15.36
N SER A 55 -2.92 2.04 -16.69
CA SER A 55 -1.91 1.39 -17.56
C SER A 55 -0.59 2.15 -17.52
N ASP A 56 0.50 1.47 -17.88
CA ASP A 56 1.81 2.12 -18.10
C ASP A 56 1.81 2.97 -19.38
#